data_AF-A0A9X2WJ27-F1
#
_entry.id   AF-A0A9X2WJ27-F1
#
_cell.length_a   1.000
_cell.length_b   1.000
_cell.length_c   1.000
_cell.angle_alpha   90.00
_cell.angle_beta   90.00
_cell.angle_gamma   90.00
#
_symmetry.space_group_name_H-M   'P 1'
#
loop_
_entity.id
_entity.type
_entity.pdbx_description
1 polymer ?
#
loop_
_entity_poly.entity_id
_entity_poly.type
_entity_poly.pdbx_seq_one_letter_code
_entity_poly.pdbx_strand_id
1 'polypeptide(L)'
;MAMELESRKVFIDTQSFVKMGLNFNHPALESFLELCKEKKLLHLTTTVVKREVESKIQSSIQEALSSLQGFRRKARLLENIDDESIKALFNDIDEDEVHKKAISVYEEFLAESNSNILNASSVNAEDVLELYFGKKPPFGEGKKKSEFPDAISLFSVLNEIGDEKAYVISDDSDLKEFCSSSKNLISIDTLDKFLDLYNEYESAITDLVKKYLSSIDGDIKNKIEEQITDAWAYNEAPWEDSEVEEFNVLQVHDFEPTVVWVNEEECLITFDVDVDIEYIVTGPDFNGGIYDKEDGRIYTFGTTTHSGAATNTFTMELGFSYELEDGELKDIDETEFYVAGLSDGVAVYMDENGDDW
;
A
#
# COMPACT_ATOMS: atom_id res chain seq x y z
N MET A 1 -3.71 -11.80 20.38
CA MET A 1 -3.92 -12.61 19.17
C MET A 1 -3.56 -11.68 18.04
N ALA A 2 -2.63 -12.04 17.17
CA ALA A 2 -2.36 -11.25 15.98
C ALA A 2 -3.70 -11.12 15.22
N MET A 3 -4.10 -9.88 14.91
CA MET A 3 -5.32 -9.63 14.16
C MET A 3 -5.02 -9.96 12.71
N GLU A 4 -5.52 -11.11 12.27
CA GLU A 4 -5.40 -11.55 10.88
C GLU A 4 -6.49 -10.88 10.04
N LEU A 5 -6.12 -10.35 8.88
CA LEU A 5 -7.08 -9.88 7.89
C LEU A 5 -7.66 -11.10 7.16
N GLU A 6 -8.90 -11.44 7.45
CA GLU A 6 -9.53 -12.69 6.97
C GLU A 6 -10.01 -12.63 5.51
N SER A 7 -10.08 -11.43 4.93
CA SER A 7 -10.51 -11.20 3.54
C SER A 7 -10.24 -9.78 3.06
N ARG A 8 -9.99 -9.64 1.76
CA ARG A 8 -9.91 -8.35 1.06
C ARG A 8 -11.24 -7.92 0.44
N LYS A 9 -12.27 -8.76 0.52
CA LYS A 9 -13.62 -8.48 -0.02
C LYS A 9 -14.45 -7.72 1.00
N VAL A 10 -14.97 -6.57 0.62
CA VAL A 10 -15.67 -5.66 1.52
C VAL A 10 -17.01 -5.27 0.93
N PHE A 11 -18.09 -5.62 1.62
CA PHE A 11 -19.45 -5.19 1.32
C PHE A 11 -19.85 -4.03 2.24
N ILE A 12 -20.21 -2.89 1.67
CA ILE A 12 -20.65 -1.71 2.44
C ILE A 12 -22.18 -1.61 2.35
N ASP A 13 -22.83 -1.69 3.50
CA ASP A 13 -24.27 -1.55 3.62
C ASP A 13 -24.74 -0.10 3.37
N THR A 14 -25.99 0.07 2.91
CA THR A 14 -26.64 1.37 2.69
C THR A 14 -26.54 2.26 3.92
N GLN A 15 -26.72 1.69 5.12
CA GLN A 15 -26.69 2.43 6.38
C GLN A 15 -25.34 3.13 6.62
N SER A 16 -24.24 2.51 6.21
CA SER A 16 -22.88 3.07 6.35
C SER A 16 -22.73 4.35 5.53
N PHE A 17 -23.20 4.36 4.28
CA PHE A 17 -23.20 5.57 3.44
C PHE A 17 -24.06 6.69 4.03
N VAL A 18 -25.24 6.35 4.57
CA VAL A 18 -26.14 7.32 5.20
C VAL A 18 -25.51 7.93 6.46
N LYS A 19 -24.82 7.13 7.28
CA LYS A 19 -24.12 7.62 8.48
C LYS A 19 -22.98 8.59 8.14
N MET A 20 -22.30 8.38 7.03
CA MET A 20 -21.29 9.31 6.50
C MET A 20 -21.90 10.55 5.83
N GLY A 21 -23.22 10.72 5.93
CA GLY A 21 -23.95 11.86 5.38
C GLY A 21 -24.06 11.83 3.86
N LEU A 22 -23.89 10.67 3.22
CA LEU A 22 -23.79 10.53 1.75
C LEU A 22 -22.70 11.42 1.16
N ASN A 23 -21.68 11.74 1.95
CA ASN A 23 -20.50 12.49 1.51
C ASN A 23 -19.47 11.48 0.99
N PHE A 24 -19.40 11.33 -0.33
CA PHE A 24 -18.44 10.42 -0.97
C PHE A 24 -16.99 10.93 -0.91
N ASN A 25 -16.77 12.17 -0.48
CA ASN A 25 -15.45 12.72 -0.13
C ASN A 25 -15.18 12.59 1.39
N HIS A 26 -15.85 11.66 2.07
CA HIS A 26 -15.55 11.36 3.47
C HIS A 26 -14.17 10.68 3.55
N PRO A 27 -13.28 11.06 4.48
CA PRO A 27 -11.90 10.54 4.53
C PRO A 27 -11.80 9.00 4.54
N ALA A 28 -12.71 8.31 5.24
CA ALA A 28 -12.77 6.85 5.23
C ALA A 28 -13.14 6.27 3.85
N LEU A 29 -14.05 6.90 3.10
CA LEU A 29 -14.41 6.46 1.75
C LEU A 29 -13.28 6.74 0.76
N GLU A 30 -12.60 7.87 0.88
CA GLU A 30 -11.42 8.19 0.06
C GLU A 30 -10.28 7.20 0.32
N SER A 31 -9.98 6.91 1.59
CA SER A 31 -8.97 5.90 1.95
C SER A 31 -9.34 4.50 1.42
N PHE A 32 -10.59 4.08 1.57
CA PHE A 32 -11.08 2.82 1.01
C PHE A 32 -11.00 2.80 -0.53
N LEU A 33 -11.31 3.92 -1.18
CA LEU A 33 -11.27 4.08 -2.63
C LEU A 33 -9.84 3.90 -3.17
N GLU A 34 -8.84 4.52 -2.53
CA GLU A 34 -7.44 4.36 -2.93
C GLU A 34 -6.97 2.91 -2.77
N LEU A 35 -7.33 2.23 -1.68
CA LEU A 35 -7.03 0.80 -1.50
C LEU A 35 -7.69 -0.07 -2.59
N CYS A 36 -8.90 0.26 -3.04
CA CYS A 36 -9.55 -0.43 -4.16
C CYS A 36 -8.85 -0.15 -5.50
N LYS A 37 -8.42 1.09 -5.76
CA LYS A 37 -7.66 1.46 -6.98
C LYS A 37 -6.33 0.71 -7.06
N GLU A 38 -5.66 0.54 -5.93
CA GLU A 38 -4.44 -0.26 -5.78
C GLU A 38 -4.70 -1.78 -5.82
N LYS A 39 -5.96 -2.22 -5.97
CA LYS A 39 -6.40 -3.63 -5.93
C LYS A 39 -6.08 -4.36 -4.62
N LYS A 40 -5.79 -3.61 -3.55
CA LYS A 40 -5.60 -4.15 -2.19
C LYS A 40 -6.93 -4.58 -1.57
N LEU A 41 -8.04 -3.98 -1.98
CA LEU A 41 -9.39 -4.33 -1.56
C LEU A 41 -10.32 -4.53 -2.76
N LEU A 42 -11.33 -5.38 -2.59
CA LEU A 42 -12.40 -5.60 -3.54
C LEU A 42 -13.73 -5.11 -2.96
N HIS A 43 -14.25 -4.01 -3.50
CA HIS A 43 -15.56 -3.51 -3.10
C HIS A 43 -16.68 -4.35 -3.73
N LEU A 44 -17.45 -5.03 -2.88
CA LEU A 44 -18.68 -5.69 -3.23
C LEU A 44 -19.85 -4.76 -2.94
N THR A 45 -20.77 -4.61 -3.89
CA THR A 45 -22.05 -3.94 -3.66
C THR A 45 -23.15 -4.70 -4.36
N THR A 46 -24.41 -4.33 -4.15
CA THR A 46 -25.54 -5.01 -4.79
C THR A 46 -26.41 -4.01 -5.52
N THR A 47 -27.14 -4.48 -6.51
CA THR A 47 -28.18 -3.67 -7.17
C THR A 47 -29.25 -3.14 -6.21
N VAL A 48 -29.41 -3.80 -5.06
CA VAL A 48 -30.30 -3.36 -3.98
C VAL A 48 -29.68 -2.16 -3.27
N VAL A 49 -28.47 -2.29 -2.71
CA VAL A 49 -27.75 -1.20 -2.03
C VAL A 49 -27.60 0.01 -2.96
N LYS A 50 -27.21 -0.20 -4.23
CA LYS A 50 -27.12 0.89 -5.21
C LYS A 50 -28.41 1.71 -5.28
N ARG A 51 -29.56 1.05 -5.44
CA ARG A 51 -30.87 1.72 -5.55
C ARG A 51 -31.30 2.37 -4.24
N GLU A 52 -30.96 1.78 -3.10
CA GLU A 52 -31.26 2.36 -1.81
C GLU A 52 -30.44 3.63 -1.56
N VAL A 53 -29.14 3.61 -1.86
CA VAL A 53 -28.28 4.80 -1.78
C VAL A 53 -28.79 5.90 -2.71
N GLU A 54 -29.11 5.58 -3.97
CA GLU A 54 -29.74 6.52 -4.91
C GLU A 54 -31.04 7.13 -4.34
N SER A 55 -31.92 6.30 -3.77
CA SER A 55 -33.15 6.76 -3.14
C SER A 55 -32.88 7.64 -1.92
N LYS A 56 -31.84 7.34 -1.13
CA LYS A 56 -31.44 8.14 0.03
C LYS A 56 -30.89 9.50 -0.40
N ILE A 57 -30.05 9.54 -1.43
CA ILE A 57 -29.58 10.79 -2.06
C ILE A 57 -30.76 11.65 -2.46
N GLN A 58 -31.73 11.08 -3.18
CA GLN A 58 -32.93 11.80 -3.61
C GLN A 58 -33.72 12.36 -2.41
N SER A 59 -33.96 11.54 -1.38
CA SER A 59 -34.70 12.00 -0.19
C SER A 59 -33.97 13.10 0.58
N SER A 60 -32.65 12.99 0.72
CA SER A 60 -31.81 13.97 1.43
C SER A 60 -31.78 15.32 0.71
N ILE A 61 -31.71 15.32 -0.63
CA ILE A 61 -31.76 16.55 -1.43
C ILE A 61 -33.14 17.21 -1.29
N GLN A 62 -34.22 16.45 -1.38
CA GLN A 62 -35.57 16.98 -1.25
C GLN A 62 -35.79 17.62 0.13
N GLU A 63 -35.28 16.99 1.20
CA GLU A 63 -35.34 17.53 2.56
C GLU A 63 -34.49 18.81 2.71
N ALA A 64 -33.28 18.83 2.14
CA ALA A 64 -32.40 19.99 2.15
C ALA A 64 -33.01 21.19 1.41
N LEU A 65 -33.57 20.98 0.21
CA LEU A 65 -34.25 22.02 -0.58
C LEU A 65 -35.51 22.52 0.13
N SER A 66 -36.29 21.63 0.73
CA SER A 66 -37.47 22.00 1.54
C SER A 66 -37.07 22.86 2.74
N SER A 67 -35.98 22.50 3.42
CA SER A 67 -35.43 23.26 4.54
C SER A 67 -34.92 24.64 4.10
N LEU A 68 -34.25 24.73 2.95
CA LEU A 68 -33.81 25.99 2.35
C LEU A 68 -34.99 26.89 2.00
N GLN A 69 -36.05 26.35 1.41
CA GLN A 69 -37.28 27.13 1.15
C GLN A 69 -37.91 27.63 2.45
N GLY A 70 -37.93 26.79 3.49
CA GLY A 70 -38.38 27.18 4.83
C GLY A 70 -37.56 28.32 5.44
N PHE A 71 -36.22 28.26 5.28
CA PHE A 71 -35.30 29.32 5.68
C PHE A 71 -35.59 30.62 4.94
N ARG A 72 -35.68 30.58 3.59
CA ARG A 72 -35.99 31.76 2.75
C ARG A 72 -37.27 32.46 3.18
N ARG A 73 -38.32 31.70 3.53
CA ARG A 73 -39.60 32.27 4.02
C ARG A 73 -39.44 33.04 5.33
N LYS A 74 -38.60 32.57 6.25
CA LYS A 74 -38.36 33.20 7.56
C LYS A 74 -37.35 34.36 7.48
N ALA A 75 -36.42 34.30 6.54
CA ALA A 75 -35.30 35.21 6.40
C ALA A 75 -35.53 36.34 5.39
N ARG A 76 -36.78 36.65 5.00
CA ARG A 76 -37.13 37.70 4.00
C ARG A 76 -36.50 39.08 4.26
N LEU A 77 -36.22 39.41 5.52
CA LEU A 77 -35.54 40.65 5.88
C LEU A 77 -34.09 40.70 5.34
N LEU A 78 -33.44 39.54 5.17
CA LEU A 78 -32.08 39.41 4.65
C LEU A 78 -32.01 39.56 3.13
N GLU A 79 -33.11 39.30 2.41
CA GLU A 79 -33.18 39.37 0.94
C GLU A 79 -32.83 40.76 0.39
N ASN A 80 -33.12 41.81 1.17
CA ASN A 80 -32.86 43.20 0.80
C ASN A 80 -31.49 43.72 1.27
N ILE A 81 -30.67 42.88 1.91
CA ILE A 81 -29.31 43.26 2.29
C ILE A 81 -28.44 43.21 1.04
N ASP A 82 -27.74 44.31 0.77
CA ASP A 82 -26.85 44.43 -0.38
C ASP A 82 -25.51 43.75 -0.11
N ASP A 83 -25.55 42.41 -0.03
CA ASP A 83 -24.40 41.53 0.15
C ASP A 83 -24.55 40.32 -0.78
N GLU A 84 -23.51 40.02 -1.58
CA GLU A 84 -23.55 38.95 -2.58
C GLU A 84 -23.73 37.56 -1.97
N SER A 85 -23.09 37.30 -0.82
CA SER A 85 -23.19 36.01 -0.14
C SER A 85 -24.60 35.78 0.40
N ILE A 86 -25.26 36.85 0.86
CA ILE A 86 -26.65 36.79 1.34
C ILE A 86 -27.62 36.63 0.17
N LYS A 87 -27.44 37.38 -0.93
CA LYS A 87 -28.30 37.26 -2.12
C LYS A 87 -28.24 35.85 -2.72
N ALA A 88 -27.07 35.21 -2.73
CA ALA A 88 -26.91 33.85 -3.24
C ALA A 88 -27.81 32.81 -2.53
N LEU A 89 -28.13 33.01 -1.24
CA LEU A 89 -29.00 32.11 -0.48
C LEU A 89 -30.46 32.08 -0.97
N PHE A 90 -30.88 33.09 -1.76
CA PHE A 90 -32.25 33.23 -2.26
C PHE A 90 -32.41 32.85 -3.74
N ASN A 91 -31.32 32.55 -4.47
CA ASN A 91 -31.36 32.15 -5.87
C ASN A 91 -32.09 30.81 -6.07
N ASP A 92 -32.91 30.68 -7.10
CA ASP A 92 -33.57 29.39 -7.40
C ASP A 92 -32.53 28.30 -7.71
N ILE A 93 -32.78 27.12 -7.15
CA ILE A 93 -31.94 25.93 -7.37
C ILE A 93 -32.72 24.99 -8.28
N ASP A 94 -32.08 24.56 -9.35
CA ASP A 94 -32.61 23.51 -10.22
C ASP A 94 -32.45 22.16 -9.50
N GLU A 95 -33.56 21.65 -8.96
CA GLU A 95 -33.60 20.40 -8.21
C GLU A 95 -33.14 19.21 -9.07
N ASP A 96 -33.56 19.14 -10.34
CA ASP A 96 -33.21 18.03 -11.22
C ASP A 96 -31.70 17.99 -11.51
N GLU A 97 -31.09 19.16 -11.71
CA GLU A 97 -29.63 19.26 -11.93
C GLU A 97 -28.84 18.93 -10.66
N VAL A 98 -29.33 19.28 -9.46
CA VAL A 98 -28.69 18.89 -8.20
C VAL A 98 -28.78 17.38 -7.98
N HIS A 99 -29.95 16.76 -8.23
CA HIS A 99 -30.10 15.32 -8.15
C HIS A 99 -29.16 14.58 -9.09
N LYS A 100 -29.09 15.00 -10.37
CA LYS A 100 -28.18 14.36 -11.34
C LYS A 100 -26.72 14.43 -10.90
N LYS A 101 -26.27 15.59 -10.41
CA LYS A 101 -24.88 15.75 -9.93
C LYS A 101 -24.59 14.91 -8.69
N ALA A 102 -25.53 14.80 -7.77
CA ALA A 102 -25.33 13.98 -6.58
C ALA A 102 -25.29 12.48 -6.89
N ILE A 103 -26.15 12.02 -7.82
CA ILE A 103 -26.10 10.64 -8.32
C ILE A 103 -24.79 10.38 -9.06
N SER A 104 -24.34 11.31 -9.91
CA SER A 104 -23.09 11.12 -10.66
C SER A 104 -21.88 10.95 -9.73
N VAL A 105 -21.81 11.69 -8.62
CA VAL A 105 -20.76 11.52 -7.61
C VAL A 105 -20.76 10.10 -7.02
N TYR A 106 -21.93 9.52 -6.75
CA TYR A 106 -22.01 8.14 -6.28
C TYR A 106 -21.61 7.13 -7.37
N GLU A 107 -22.03 7.34 -8.61
CA GLU A 107 -21.65 6.48 -9.73
C GLU A 107 -20.15 6.54 -10.03
N GLU A 108 -19.54 7.72 -9.92
CA GLU A 108 -18.10 7.93 -10.00
C GLU A 108 -17.37 7.16 -8.89
N PHE A 109 -17.85 7.24 -7.64
CA PHE A 109 -17.30 6.44 -6.53
C PHE A 109 -17.34 4.94 -6.83
N LEU A 110 -18.46 4.41 -7.35
CA LEU A 110 -18.58 2.99 -7.69
C LEU A 110 -17.63 2.59 -8.84
N ALA A 111 -17.49 3.47 -9.85
CA ALA A 111 -16.60 3.24 -10.98
C ALA A 111 -15.12 3.29 -10.58
N GLU A 112 -14.71 4.28 -9.79
CA GLU A 112 -13.34 4.46 -9.34
C GLU A 112 -12.89 3.36 -8.36
N SER A 113 -13.81 2.84 -7.55
CA SER A 113 -13.54 1.68 -6.67
C SER A 113 -13.56 0.34 -7.40
N ASN A 114 -13.81 0.34 -8.73
CA ASN A 114 -14.00 -0.86 -9.52
C ASN A 114 -15.01 -1.84 -8.87
N SER A 115 -16.12 -1.29 -8.38
CA SER A 115 -17.10 -2.02 -7.57
C SER A 115 -17.68 -3.21 -8.32
N ASN A 116 -17.69 -4.37 -7.69
CA ASN A 116 -18.43 -5.53 -8.19
C ASN A 116 -19.91 -5.40 -7.80
N ILE A 117 -20.75 -4.98 -8.74
CA ILE A 117 -22.19 -4.77 -8.53
C ILE A 117 -22.96 -6.08 -8.75
N LEU A 118 -23.28 -6.74 -7.64
CA LEU A 118 -23.97 -8.03 -7.62
C LEU A 118 -25.47 -7.85 -7.87
N ASN A 119 -26.00 -8.59 -8.84
CA ASN A 119 -27.43 -8.60 -9.12
C ASN A 119 -28.11 -9.72 -8.33
N ALA A 120 -29.41 -9.57 -8.08
CA ALA A 120 -30.20 -10.56 -7.35
C ALA A 120 -30.50 -11.84 -8.17
N SER A 121 -30.01 -11.97 -9.41
CA SER A 121 -30.39 -13.09 -10.28
C SER A 121 -29.79 -14.43 -9.84
N SER A 122 -28.69 -14.38 -9.09
CA SER A 122 -28.08 -15.56 -8.47
C SER A 122 -28.79 -15.99 -7.19
N VAL A 123 -29.68 -15.17 -6.63
CA VAL A 123 -30.35 -15.46 -5.35
C VAL A 123 -31.56 -16.36 -5.58
N ASN A 124 -31.56 -17.52 -4.92
CA ASN A 124 -32.72 -18.39 -4.89
C ASN A 124 -33.79 -17.82 -3.94
N ALA A 125 -34.95 -17.50 -4.49
CA ALA A 125 -36.06 -16.93 -3.72
C ALA A 125 -36.56 -17.85 -2.61
N GLU A 126 -36.50 -19.17 -2.79
CA GLU A 126 -36.92 -20.13 -1.77
C GLU A 126 -36.04 -20.05 -0.51
N ASP A 127 -34.74 -19.79 -0.66
CA ASP A 127 -33.82 -19.67 0.47
C ASP A 127 -34.13 -18.42 1.30
N VAL A 128 -34.42 -17.30 0.64
CA VAL A 128 -34.86 -16.05 1.29
C VAL A 128 -36.20 -16.24 1.99
N LEU A 129 -37.16 -16.93 1.35
CA LEU A 129 -38.47 -17.21 1.92
C LEU A 129 -38.36 -18.14 3.14
N GLU A 130 -37.46 -19.13 3.12
CA GLU A 130 -37.23 -20.00 4.27
C GLU A 130 -36.75 -19.19 5.49
N LEU A 131 -35.81 -18.25 5.31
CA LEU A 131 -35.38 -17.37 6.40
C LEU A 131 -36.54 -16.51 6.93
N TYR A 132 -37.33 -15.94 6.03
CA TYR A 132 -38.49 -15.11 6.38
C TYR A 132 -39.54 -15.86 7.20
N PHE A 133 -40.01 -17.01 6.72
CA PHE A 133 -41.03 -17.80 7.43
C PHE A 133 -40.46 -18.49 8.67
N GLY A 134 -39.17 -18.84 8.64
CA GLY A 134 -38.43 -19.38 9.76
C GLY A 134 -38.05 -18.35 10.83
N LYS A 135 -38.29 -17.05 10.60
CA LYS A 135 -37.90 -15.94 11.49
C LYS A 135 -36.41 -15.94 11.82
N LYS A 136 -35.59 -16.35 10.86
CA LYS A 136 -34.13 -16.34 10.99
C LYS A 136 -33.60 -14.97 10.55
N PRO A 137 -32.41 -14.56 11.00
CA PRO A 137 -31.75 -13.35 10.49
C PRO A 137 -31.70 -13.34 8.96
N PRO A 138 -31.80 -12.16 8.30
CA PRO A 138 -31.98 -10.83 8.90
C PRO A 138 -33.43 -10.53 9.35
N PHE A 139 -34.40 -11.43 9.14
CA PHE A 139 -35.83 -11.17 9.41
C PHE A 139 -36.24 -11.23 10.89
N GLY A 140 -35.56 -12.03 11.74
CA GLY A 140 -35.82 -12.12 13.19
C GLY A 140 -37.30 -12.25 13.62
N GLU A 141 -37.63 -11.82 14.84
CA GLU A 141 -39.03 -11.78 15.33
C GLU A 141 -39.79 -10.52 14.86
N GLY A 142 -41.05 -10.68 14.43
CA GLY A 142 -41.96 -9.57 14.13
C GLY A 142 -42.41 -9.49 12.66
N LYS A 143 -42.90 -8.32 12.24
CA LYS A 143 -43.34 -8.05 10.85
C LYS A 143 -42.23 -7.37 10.04
N LYS A 144 -41.07 -8.01 9.95
CA LYS A 144 -39.85 -7.51 9.30
C LYS A 144 -39.87 -7.68 7.77
N LYS A 145 -40.92 -7.20 7.10
CA LYS A 145 -40.99 -7.21 5.62
C LYS A 145 -40.03 -6.21 4.97
N SER A 146 -39.49 -5.27 5.76
CA SER A 146 -38.48 -4.30 5.34
C SER A 146 -37.12 -4.92 5.05
N GLU A 147 -36.84 -6.14 5.54
CA GLU A 147 -35.51 -6.78 5.49
C GLU A 147 -35.29 -7.66 4.26
N PHE A 148 -36.28 -7.76 3.35
CA PHE A 148 -36.11 -8.49 2.10
C PHE A 148 -34.97 -7.94 1.23
N PRO A 149 -34.83 -6.62 1.05
CA PRO A 149 -33.66 -6.01 0.41
C PRO A 149 -32.34 -6.48 1.03
N ASP A 150 -32.21 -6.43 2.35
CA ASP A 150 -30.99 -6.83 3.07
C ASP A 150 -30.69 -8.32 2.91
N ALA A 151 -31.70 -9.17 3.03
CA ALA A 151 -31.56 -10.60 2.78
C ALA A 151 -31.06 -10.87 1.34
N ILE A 152 -31.68 -10.23 0.33
CA ILE A 152 -31.26 -10.36 -1.06
C ILE A 152 -29.81 -9.90 -1.24
N SER A 153 -29.41 -8.78 -0.61
CA SER A 153 -28.04 -8.28 -0.68
C SER A 153 -27.04 -9.29 -0.09
N LEU A 154 -27.30 -9.77 1.12
CA LEU A 154 -26.42 -10.70 1.82
C LEU A 154 -26.29 -12.04 1.08
N PHE A 155 -27.38 -12.57 0.52
CA PHE A 155 -27.32 -13.78 -0.32
C PHE A 155 -26.59 -13.55 -1.63
N SER A 156 -26.73 -12.36 -2.24
CA SER A 156 -25.98 -12.03 -3.45
C SER A 156 -24.47 -12.04 -3.16
N VAL A 157 -24.06 -11.48 -2.02
CA VAL A 157 -22.66 -11.51 -1.54
C VAL A 157 -22.21 -12.94 -1.26
N LEU A 158 -22.98 -13.73 -0.50
CA LEU A 158 -22.64 -15.13 -0.21
C LEU A 158 -22.43 -15.97 -1.47
N ASN A 159 -23.31 -15.82 -2.46
CA ASN A 159 -23.22 -16.56 -3.71
C ASN A 159 -22.01 -16.14 -4.55
N GLU A 160 -21.62 -14.87 -4.49
CA GLU A 160 -20.43 -14.35 -5.18
C GLU A 160 -19.13 -14.86 -4.53
N ILE A 161 -19.06 -14.87 -3.20
CA ILE A 161 -17.82 -15.24 -2.50
C ILE A 161 -17.61 -16.75 -2.38
N GLY A 162 -18.69 -17.54 -2.50
CA GLY A 162 -18.62 -19.00 -2.39
C GLY A 162 -18.08 -19.43 -1.02
N ASP A 163 -16.97 -20.17 -1.02
CA ASP A 163 -16.30 -20.65 0.20
C ASP A 163 -15.32 -19.63 0.80
N GLU A 164 -15.07 -18.50 0.12
CA GLU A 164 -14.21 -17.43 0.64
C GLU A 164 -14.94 -16.57 1.68
N LYS A 165 -14.20 -15.69 2.36
CA LYS A 165 -14.76 -14.77 3.36
C LYS A 165 -14.98 -13.36 2.79
N ALA A 166 -15.83 -12.57 3.42
CA ALA A 166 -15.98 -11.12 3.15
C ALA A 166 -16.38 -10.35 4.41
N TYR A 167 -15.92 -9.11 4.51
CA TYR A 167 -16.34 -8.18 5.55
C TYR A 167 -17.65 -7.49 5.15
N VAL A 168 -18.57 -7.37 6.10
CA VAL A 168 -19.84 -6.64 5.99
C VAL A 168 -19.76 -5.42 6.89
N ILE A 169 -19.64 -4.24 6.27
CA ILE A 169 -19.58 -2.95 6.95
C ILE A 169 -21.01 -2.47 7.24
N SER A 170 -21.51 -2.77 8.44
CA SER A 170 -22.81 -2.31 8.90
C SER A 170 -22.88 -2.29 10.42
N ASP A 171 -23.56 -1.27 10.96
CA ASP A 171 -23.92 -1.23 12.38
C ASP A 171 -25.35 -1.75 12.64
N ASP A 172 -26.02 -2.28 11.62
CA ASP A 172 -27.35 -2.84 11.76
C ASP A 172 -27.31 -4.17 12.54
N SER A 173 -28.17 -4.30 13.56
CA SER A 173 -28.20 -5.48 14.42
C SER A 173 -28.65 -6.75 13.70
N ASP A 174 -29.55 -6.62 12.72
CA ASP A 174 -30.08 -7.76 11.97
C ASP A 174 -29.05 -8.32 10.99
N LEU A 175 -28.26 -7.44 10.36
CA LEU A 175 -27.12 -7.83 9.53
C LEU A 175 -26.01 -8.48 10.36
N LYS A 176 -25.71 -7.94 11.54
CA LYS A 176 -24.75 -8.54 12.49
C LYS A 176 -25.18 -9.93 12.92
N GLU A 177 -26.46 -10.11 13.22
CA GLU A 177 -27.01 -11.42 13.60
C GLU A 177 -26.92 -12.42 12.44
N PHE A 178 -27.18 -11.97 11.20
CA PHE A 178 -26.97 -12.81 10.02
C PHE A 178 -25.51 -13.22 9.83
N CYS A 179 -24.57 -12.27 9.91
CA CYS A 179 -23.14 -12.57 9.79
C CYS A 179 -22.67 -13.54 10.87
N SER A 180 -23.18 -13.41 12.10
CA SER A 180 -22.86 -14.32 13.21
C SER A 180 -23.32 -15.77 12.96
N SER A 181 -24.30 -15.97 12.09
CA SER A 181 -24.77 -17.29 11.66
C SER A 181 -24.05 -17.84 10.43
N SER A 182 -23.28 -17.00 9.74
CA SER A 182 -22.46 -17.35 8.57
C SER A 182 -21.01 -17.62 8.97
N LYS A 183 -20.35 -18.55 8.29
CA LYS A 183 -18.90 -18.76 8.44
C LYS A 183 -18.06 -17.85 7.52
N ASN A 184 -18.71 -17.30 6.50
CA ASN A 184 -18.07 -16.60 5.39
C ASN A 184 -18.24 -15.08 5.47
N LEU A 185 -19.18 -14.57 6.28
CA LEU A 185 -19.37 -13.13 6.45
C LEU A 185 -18.90 -12.68 7.82
N ILE A 186 -18.04 -11.67 7.85
CA ILE A 186 -17.49 -11.09 9.07
C ILE A 186 -18.08 -9.70 9.22
N SER A 187 -18.84 -9.47 10.28
CA SER A 187 -19.43 -8.15 10.51
C SER A 187 -18.44 -7.21 11.20
N ILE A 188 -18.42 -5.96 10.73
CA ILE A 188 -17.70 -4.86 11.37
C ILE A 188 -18.56 -3.59 11.33
N ASP A 189 -18.61 -2.87 12.44
CA ASP A 189 -19.62 -1.82 12.64
C ASP A 189 -19.47 -0.62 11.70
N THR A 190 -18.23 -0.26 11.35
CA THR A 190 -17.93 0.95 10.58
C THR A 190 -16.75 0.71 9.65
N LEU A 191 -16.69 1.48 8.57
CA LEU A 191 -15.57 1.45 7.62
C LEU A 191 -14.27 1.87 8.31
N ASP A 192 -14.33 2.85 9.22
CA ASP A 192 -13.16 3.30 9.98
C ASP A 192 -12.51 2.15 10.76
N LYS A 193 -13.32 1.29 11.43
CA LYS A 193 -12.80 0.12 12.15
C LYS A 193 -12.17 -0.91 11.22
N PHE A 194 -12.73 -1.07 10.01
CA PHE A 194 -12.17 -1.95 9.01
C PHE A 194 -10.83 -1.44 8.48
N LEU A 195 -10.72 -0.14 8.21
CA LEU A 195 -9.47 0.49 7.79
C LEU A 195 -8.41 0.43 8.90
N ASP A 196 -8.80 0.60 10.16
CA ASP A 196 -7.92 0.42 11.32
C ASP A 196 -7.36 -1.01 11.37
N LEU A 197 -8.23 -2.03 11.27
CA LEU A 197 -7.84 -3.44 11.18
C LEU A 197 -6.88 -3.70 10.01
N TYR A 198 -7.18 -3.16 8.83
CA TYR A 198 -6.33 -3.28 7.64
C TYR A 198 -4.93 -2.71 7.88
N ASN A 199 -4.86 -1.51 8.46
CA ASN A 199 -3.59 -0.84 8.73
C ASN A 199 -2.77 -1.55 9.82
N GLU A 200 -3.42 -2.04 10.88
CA GLU A 200 -2.77 -2.84 11.91
C GLU A 200 -2.17 -4.13 11.31
N TYR A 201 -2.88 -4.78 10.41
CA TYR A 201 -2.42 -5.97 9.72
C TYR A 201 -1.18 -5.69 8.84
N GLU A 202 -1.21 -4.66 7.99
CA GLU A 202 -0.06 -4.26 7.16
C GLU A 202 1.17 -3.88 8.00
N SER A 203 0.95 -3.18 9.13
CA SER A 203 2.02 -2.86 10.07
C SER A 203 2.62 -4.12 10.70
N ALA A 204 1.78 -5.11 11.03
CA ALA A 204 2.25 -6.37 11.59
C ALA A 204 3.14 -7.14 10.60
N ILE A 205 2.80 -7.16 9.30
CA ILE A 205 3.65 -7.76 8.27
C ILE A 205 5.00 -7.05 8.21
N THR A 206 5.00 -5.71 8.22
CA THR A 206 6.24 -4.92 8.23
C THR A 206 7.14 -5.29 9.41
N ASP A 207 6.56 -5.46 10.60
CA ASP A 207 7.31 -5.86 11.80
C ASP A 207 7.85 -7.29 11.71
N LEU A 208 7.09 -8.21 11.10
CA LEU A 208 7.55 -9.59 10.84
C LEU A 208 8.75 -9.61 9.90
N VAL A 209 8.69 -8.84 8.79
CA VAL A 209 9.80 -8.72 7.83
C VAL A 209 11.04 -8.15 8.53
N LYS A 210 10.92 -7.07 9.29
CA LYS A 210 12.04 -6.48 10.05
C LYS A 210 12.66 -7.48 11.03
N LYS A 211 11.83 -8.24 11.72
CA LYS A 211 12.29 -9.29 12.65
C LYS A 211 13.03 -10.41 11.91
N TYR A 212 12.54 -10.82 10.73
CA TYR A 212 13.21 -11.79 9.89
C TYR A 212 14.58 -11.28 9.43
N LEU A 213 14.68 -10.04 8.94
CA LEU A 213 15.95 -9.42 8.55
C LEU A 213 16.97 -9.41 9.68
N SER A 214 16.54 -9.03 10.89
CA SER A 214 17.42 -9.08 12.06
C SER A 214 17.91 -10.49 12.40
N SER A 215 17.16 -11.53 12.01
CA SER A 215 17.56 -12.92 12.24
C SER A 215 18.57 -13.45 11.21
N ILE A 216 18.64 -12.84 10.02
CA ILE A 216 19.54 -13.20 8.92
C ILE A 216 20.64 -12.16 8.67
N ASP A 217 20.82 -11.18 9.56
CA ASP A 217 21.82 -10.10 9.43
C ASP A 217 23.22 -10.62 9.09
N GLY A 218 23.67 -11.68 9.77
CA GLY A 218 24.97 -12.30 9.50
C GLY A 218 25.06 -12.95 8.12
N ASP A 219 23.98 -13.59 7.66
CA ASP A 219 23.95 -14.22 6.32
C ASP A 219 23.96 -13.16 5.22
N ILE A 220 23.26 -12.03 5.42
CA ILE A 220 23.29 -10.87 4.52
C ILE A 220 24.72 -10.32 4.43
N LYS A 221 25.40 -10.09 5.57
CA LYS A 221 26.79 -9.59 5.59
C LYS A 221 27.75 -10.53 4.85
N ASN A 222 27.64 -11.84 5.07
CA ASN A 222 28.47 -12.83 4.38
C ASN A 222 28.27 -12.79 2.86
N LYS A 223 27.01 -12.64 2.39
CA LYS A 223 26.72 -12.52 0.95
C LYS A 223 27.24 -11.21 0.36
N ILE A 224 27.15 -10.09 1.10
CA ILE A 224 27.72 -8.80 0.69
C ILE A 224 29.24 -8.95 0.52
N GLU A 225 29.91 -9.56 1.50
CA GLU A 225 31.35 -9.83 1.46
C GLU A 225 31.73 -10.67 0.24
N GLU A 226 31.00 -11.76 -0.04
CA GLU A 226 31.21 -12.61 -1.21
C GLU A 226 31.07 -11.84 -2.52
N GLN A 227 29.97 -11.10 -2.71
CA GLN A 227 29.73 -10.35 -3.95
C GLN A 227 30.78 -9.27 -4.18
N ILE A 228 31.13 -8.50 -3.15
CA ILE A 228 32.13 -7.44 -3.26
C ILE A 228 33.52 -8.02 -3.54
N THR A 229 33.89 -9.12 -2.88
CA THR A 229 35.17 -9.80 -3.10
C THR A 229 35.30 -10.36 -4.52
N ASP A 230 34.20 -10.86 -5.09
CA ASP A 230 34.18 -11.37 -6.46
C ASP A 230 34.14 -10.25 -7.53
N ALA A 231 33.91 -9.00 -7.12
CA ALA A 231 33.93 -7.86 -8.03
C ALA A 231 35.36 -7.48 -8.41
N TRP A 232 35.52 -6.97 -9.64
CA TRP A 232 36.80 -6.40 -10.06
C TRP A 232 36.97 -5.00 -9.48
N ALA A 233 38.20 -4.62 -9.16
CA ALA A 233 38.53 -3.30 -8.62
C ALA A 233 39.45 -2.53 -9.58
N TYR A 234 39.43 -1.20 -9.53
CA TYR A 234 40.30 -0.35 -10.33
C TYR A 234 40.79 0.87 -9.55
N ASN A 235 41.98 1.33 -9.90
CA ASN A 235 42.52 2.55 -9.34
C ASN A 235 41.94 3.78 -10.06
N GLU A 236 41.24 4.65 -9.36
CA GLU A 236 40.68 5.90 -9.91
C GLU A 236 41.64 7.09 -9.82
N ALA A 237 42.77 6.92 -9.15
CA ALA A 237 43.79 7.96 -9.01
C ALA A 237 44.48 8.26 -10.36
N PRO A 238 45.10 9.45 -10.52
CA PRO A 238 45.82 9.84 -11.73
C PRO A 238 47.20 9.16 -11.88
N TRP A 239 47.32 7.90 -11.45
CA TRP A 239 48.52 7.08 -11.63
C TRP A 239 48.34 6.23 -12.90
N GLU A 240 48.78 6.78 -14.04
CA GLU A 240 48.59 6.18 -15.36
C GLU A 240 49.16 4.76 -15.42
N ASP A 241 48.42 3.84 -16.05
CA ASP A 241 48.74 2.41 -16.19
C ASP A 241 48.93 1.65 -14.86
N SER A 242 48.35 2.13 -13.76
CA SER A 242 48.28 1.38 -12.51
C SER A 242 47.10 0.40 -12.48
N GLU A 243 47.30 -0.74 -11.82
CA GLU A 243 46.34 -1.83 -11.70
C GLU A 243 46.21 -2.28 -10.24
N VAL A 244 45.00 -2.72 -9.86
CA VAL A 244 44.75 -3.32 -8.54
C VAL A 244 45.12 -4.81 -8.62
N GLU A 245 46.11 -5.22 -7.84
CA GLU A 245 46.64 -6.58 -7.81
C GLU A 245 45.91 -7.46 -6.78
N GLU A 246 45.63 -6.90 -5.61
CA GLU A 246 44.90 -7.57 -4.53
C GLU A 246 43.79 -6.65 -4.02
N PHE A 247 42.64 -7.24 -3.69
CA PHE A 247 41.47 -6.57 -3.16
C PHE A 247 40.76 -7.52 -2.20
N ASN A 248 40.65 -7.15 -0.93
CA ASN A 248 39.99 -7.95 0.09
C ASN A 248 39.01 -7.11 0.89
N VAL A 249 37.86 -7.69 1.23
CA VAL A 249 36.94 -7.13 2.22
C VAL A 249 37.47 -7.48 3.61
N LEU A 250 37.60 -6.47 4.48
CA LEU A 250 38.01 -6.63 5.87
C LEU A 250 36.82 -6.77 6.81
N GLN A 251 35.81 -5.92 6.61
CA GLN A 251 34.65 -5.85 7.49
C GLN A 251 33.45 -5.26 6.75
N VAL A 252 32.31 -5.93 6.83
CA VAL A 252 31.00 -5.35 6.51
C VAL A 252 30.40 -4.80 7.80
N HIS A 253 30.13 -3.50 7.86
CA HIS A 253 29.58 -2.84 9.04
C HIS A 253 28.09 -3.14 9.23
N ASP A 254 27.55 -2.72 10.38
CA ASP A 254 26.11 -2.77 10.64
C ASP A 254 25.36 -1.83 9.68
N PHE A 255 24.15 -2.23 9.29
CA PHE A 255 23.28 -1.46 8.40
C PHE A 255 21.87 -1.33 8.98
N GLU A 256 21.13 -0.32 8.53
CA GLU A 256 19.74 -0.09 8.93
C GLU A 256 18.80 -0.35 7.73
N PRO A 257 18.09 -1.50 7.69
CA PRO A 257 17.20 -1.82 6.57
C PRO A 257 15.98 -0.89 6.53
N THR A 258 15.69 -0.36 5.35
CA THR A 258 14.47 0.39 5.06
C THR A 258 13.57 -0.41 4.14
N VAL A 259 12.34 -0.70 4.59
CA VAL A 259 11.32 -1.36 3.77
C VAL A 259 10.77 -0.36 2.77
N VAL A 260 11.00 -0.59 1.47
CA VAL A 260 10.48 0.27 0.39
C VAL A 260 9.00 -0.02 0.19
N TRP A 261 8.64 -1.30 0.09
CA TRP A 261 7.27 -1.77 0.07
C TRP A 261 7.20 -3.20 0.62
N VAL A 262 6.02 -3.56 1.10
CA VAL A 262 5.72 -4.87 1.68
C VAL A 262 4.27 -5.22 1.40
N ASN A 263 4.00 -6.48 1.10
CA ASN A 263 2.65 -7.03 0.99
C ASN A 263 2.62 -8.45 1.61
N GLU A 264 1.54 -9.19 1.40
CA GLU A 264 1.36 -10.53 1.98
C GLU A 264 2.27 -11.61 1.36
N GLU A 265 2.79 -11.37 0.16
CA GLU A 265 3.51 -12.36 -0.65
C GLU A 265 4.99 -12.02 -0.82
N GLU A 266 5.34 -10.74 -0.78
CA GLU A 266 6.70 -10.27 -1.04
C GLU A 266 7.00 -8.91 -0.39
N CYS A 267 8.29 -8.59 -0.31
CA CYS A 267 8.79 -7.29 0.10
C CYS A 267 10.04 -6.87 -0.67
N LEU A 268 10.30 -5.56 -0.68
CA LEU A 268 11.55 -4.97 -1.15
C LEU A 268 12.14 -4.07 -0.08
N ILE A 269 13.43 -4.23 0.17
CA ILE A 269 14.19 -3.55 1.21
C ILE A 269 15.43 -2.93 0.57
N THR A 270 15.79 -1.75 1.07
CA THR A 270 17.01 -1.05 0.68
C THR A 270 17.77 -0.58 1.90
N PHE A 271 19.09 -0.56 1.82
CA PHE A 271 19.95 0.07 2.82
C PHE A 271 21.31 0.40 2.25
N ASP A 272 22.00 1.34 2.90
CA ASP A 272 23.41 1.58 2.68
C ASP A 272 24.22 0.82 3.73
N VAL A 273 25.35 0.26 3.31
CA VAL A 273 26.29 -0.46 4.17
C VAL A 273 27.71 0.03 3.89
N ASP A 274 28.42 0.35 4.96
CA ASP A 274 29.84 0.67 4.89
C ASP A 274 30.65 -0.64 4.90
N VAL A 275 31.64 -0.72 4.03
CA VAL A 275 32.52 -1.89 3.90
C VAL A 275 33.97 -1.43 3.92
N ASP A 276 34.70 -1.91 4.91
CA ASP A 276 36.15 -1.70 4.99
C ASP A 276 36.84 -2.67 4.04
N ILE A 277 37.68 -2.12 3.18
CA ILE A 277 38.43 -2.85 2.16
C ILE A 277 39.93 -2.57 2.31
N GLU A 278 40.74 -3.56 1.99
CA GLU A 278 42.18 -3.41 1.75
C GLU A 278 42.50 -3.74 0.31
N TYR A 279 43.49 -3.06 -0.25
CA TYR A 279 43.88 -3.26 -1.63
C TYR A 279 45.37 -2.99 -1.84
N ILE A 280 45.93 -3.63 -2.86
CA ILE A 280 47.31 -3.43 -3.31
C ILE A 280 47.26 -2.93 -4.75
N VAL A 281 47.85 -1.77 -5.01
CA VAL A 281 47.95 -1.18 -6.34
C VAL A 281 49.40 -1.21 -6.80
N THR A 282 49.63 -1.70 -8.02
CA THR A 282 50.93 -1.67 -8.68
C THR A 282 50.83 -0.81 -9.93
N GLY A 283 51.81 0.05 -10.14
CA GLY A 283 51.87 0.88 -11.33
C GLY A 283 53.31 1.25 -11.70
N PRO A 284 53.50 2.02 -12.78
CA PRO A 284 54.82 2.46 -13.20
C PRO A 284 55.49 3.36 -12.15
N ASP A 285 56.79 3.17 -11.91
CA ASP A 285 57.60 4.03 -11.04
C ASP A 285 58.02 5.30 -11.80
N PHE A 286 57.17 6.34 -11.78
CA PHE A 286 57.48 7.64 -12.36
C PHE A 286 58.48 8.44 -11.51
N ASN A 287 58.56 8.18 -10.20
CA ASN A 287 59.57 8.76 -9.31
C ASN A 287 61.00 8.36 -9.71
N GLY A 288 61.19 7.11 -10.13
CA GLY A 288 62.42 6.60 -10.73
C GLY A 288 62.53 6.84 -12.25
N GLY A 289 61.53 7.46 -12.87
CA GLY A 289 61.41 7.65 -14.31
C GLY A 289 62.41 8.65 -14.90
N ILE A 290 62.73 8.48 -16.19
CA ILE A 290 63.59 9.39 -16.96
C ILE A 290 62.73 10.25 -17.86
N TYR A 291 62.79 11.58 -17.68
CA TYR A 291 62.09 12.53 -18.55
C TYR A 291 62.82 12.71 -19.89
N ASP A 292 62.14 12.41 -20.99
CA ASP A 292 62.61 12.67 -22.35
C ASP A 292 62.00 13.98 -22.87
N LYS A 293 62.87 14.94 -23.22
CA LYS A 293 62.48 16.26 -23.70
C LYS A 293 62.02 16.29 -25.15
N GLU A 294 62.45 15.34 -25.97
CA GLU A 294 62.05 15.27 -27.39
C GLU A 294 60.62 14.74 -27.52
N ASP A 295 60.27 13.75 -26.69
CA ASP A 295 58.93 13.16 -26.67
C ASP A 295 57.97 13.82 -25.68
N GLY A 296 58.49 14.62 -24.73
CA GLY A 296 57.70 15.35 -23.76
C GLY A 296 57.02 14.47 -22.69
N ARG A 297 57.54 13.26 -22.44
CA ARG A 297 56.98 12.26 -21.51
C ARG A 297 58.05 11.61 -20.63
N ILE A 298 57.63 11.02 -19.52
CA ILE A 298 58.49 10.23 -18.63
C ILE A 298 58.48 8.78 -19.10
N TYR A 299 59.67 8.18 -19.21
CA TYR A 299 59.83 6.74 -19.42
C TYR A 299 60.16 6.06 -18.10
N THR A 300 59.36 5.06 -17.73
CA THR A 300 59.55 4.21 -16.55
C THR A 300 60.12 2.85 -16.99
N PHE A 301 60.96 2.25 -16.15
CA PHE A 301 61.59 0.94 -16.43
C PHE A 301 61.36 -0.08 -15.30
N GLY A 302 60.60 0.31 -14.28
CA GLY A 302 60.22 -0.51 -13.14
C GLY A 302 58.81 -0.14 -12.68
N THR A 303 58.31 -0.91 -11.72
CA THR A 303 57.01 -0.70 -11.08
C THR A 303 57.23 -0.42 -9.59
N THR A 304 56.30 0.31 -8.98
CA THR A 304 56.20 0.43 -7.52
C THR A 304 54.82 -0.08 -7.09
N THR A 305 54.73 -0.53 -5.84
CA THR A 305 53.54 -1.16 -5.27
C THR A 305 53.23 -0.50 -3.94
N HIS A 306 51.97 -0.11 -3.75
CA HIS A 306 51.47 0.49 -2.52
C HIS A 306 50.25 -0.29 -2.01
N SER A 307 50.13 -0.43 -0.70
CA SER A 307 48.96 -0.97 -0.03
C SER A 307 48.11 0.16 0.54
N GLY A 308 46.79 0.06 0.41
CA GLY A 308 45.84 1.02 0.96
C GLY A 308 44.67 0.33 1.65
N ALA A 309 43.95 1.11 2.45
CA ALA A 309 42.67 0.71 3.01
C ALA A 309 41.68 1.86 2.84
N ALA A 310 40.40 1.52 2.64
CA ALA A 310 39.33 2.49 2.52
C ALA A 310 38.03 1.92 3.10
N THR A 311 37.10 2.81 3.42
CA THR A 311 35.72 2.45 3.72
C THR A 311 34.86 2.95 2.57
N ASN A 312 34.21 2.03 1.87
CA ASN A 312 33.31 2.34 0.77
C ASN A 312 31.87 2.06 1.18
N THR A 313 30.95 2.97 0.86
CA THR A 313 29.52 2.77 1.10
C THR A 313 28.87 2.15 -0.14
N PHE A 314 28.16 1.05 0.05
CA PHE A 314 27.41 0.36 -1.00
C PHE A 314 25.92 0.41 -0.71
N THR A 315 25.10 0.68 -1.72
CA THR A 315 23.64 0.59 -1.62
C THR A 315 23.18 -0.81 -2.01
N MET A 316 22.39 -1.43 -1.13
CA MET A 316 21.86 -2.78 -1.27
C MET A 316 20.37 -2.75 -1.60
N GLU A 317 19.93 -3.64 -2.48
CA GLU A 317 18.53 -3.96 -2.73
C GLU A 317 18.31 -5.45 -2.44
N LEU A 318 17.38 -5.74 -1.51
CA LEU A 318 17.00 -7.09 -1.11
C LEU A 318 15.50 -7.31 -1.31
N GLY A 319 15.15 -8.42 -1.94
CA GLY A 319 13.78 -8.84 -2.16
C GLY A 319 13.54 -10.25 -1.62
N PHE A 320 12.39 -10.44 -0.99
CA PHE A 320 11.95 -11.75 -0.52
C PHE A 320 10.51 -12.00 -0.95
N SER A 321 10.20 -13.23 -1.35
CA SER A 321 8.84 -13.76 -1.40
C SER A 321 8.61 -14.73 -0.24
N TYR A 322 7.40 -14.80 0.28
CA TYR A 322 7.05 -15.61 1.44
C TYR A 322 5.56 -15.94 1.50
N GLU A 323 5.22 -16.90 2.35
CA GLU A 323 3.84 -17.22 2.72
C GLU A 323 3.58 -16.80 4.19
N LEU A 324 2.41 -16.22 4.46
CA LEU A 324 1.99 -15.88 5.82
C LEU A 324 1.12 -17.01 6.39
N GLU A 325 1.64 -17.72 7.40
CA GLU A 325 0.91 -18.76 8.12
C GLU A 325 0.94 -18.51 9.64
N ASP A 326 -0.23 -18.53 10.29
CA ASP A 326 -0.38 -18.36 11.74
C ASP A 326 0.33 -17.10 12.32
N GLY A 327 0.45 -16.04 11.51
CA GLY A 327 1.14 -14.81 11.90
C GLY A 327 2.66 -14.91 11.90
N GLU A 328 3.23 -15.86 11.18
CA GLU A 328 4.66 -16.02 10.93
C GLU A 328 4.94 -16.07 9.42
N LEU A 329 6.14 -15.61 9.02
CA LEU A 329 6.64 -15.79 7.66
C LEU A 329 7.12 -17.23 7.49
N LYS A 330 6.65 -17.90 6.44
CA LYS A 330 7.02 -19.26 6.00
C LYS A 330 7.47 -19.25 4.56
N ASP A 331 8.13 -20.33 4.14
CA ASP A 331 8.56 -20.57 2.76
C ASP A 331 9.18 -19.33 2.11
N ILE A 332 10.13 -18.74 2.84
CA ILE A 332 10.78 -17.49 2.45
C ILE A 332 11.85 -17.80 1.41
N ASP A 333 11.68 -17.23 0.22
CA ASP A 333 12.62 -17.31 -0.89
C ASP A 333 13.20 -15.92 -1.18
N GLU A 334 14.52 -15.86 -1.39
CA GLU A 334 15.19 -14.64 -1.83
C GLU A 334 14.91 -14.42 -3.32
N THR A 335 14.24 -13.32 -3.65
CA THR A 335 13.89 -12.94 -5.01
C THR A 335 14.89 -11.95 -5.60
N GLU A 336 15.53 -11.15 -4.75
CA GLU A 336 16.50 -10.14 -5.14
C GLU A 336 17.61 -10.01 -4.10
N PHE A 337 18.86 -9.97 -4.57
CA PHE A 337 20.03 -9.63 -3.78
C PHE A 337 21.01 -8.92 -4.69
N TYR A 338 21.04 -7.60 -4.61
CA TYR A 338 21.76 -6.75 -5.54
C TYR A 338 22.55 -5.65 -4.82
N VAL A 339 23.82 -5.51 -5.21
CA VAL A 339 24.71 -4.42 -4.80
C VAL A 339 24.75 -3.38 -5.93
N ALA A 340 24.21 -2.19 -5.69
CA ALA A 340 24.09 -1.16 -6.71
C ALA A 340 25.48 -0.70 -7.21
N GLY A 341 25.65 -0.66 -8.53
CA GLY A 341 26.87 -0.16 -9.18
C GLY A 341 28.04 -1.12 -9.17
N LEU A 342 27.92 -2.31 -8.55
CA LEU A 342 29.03 -3.27 -8.44
C LEU A 342 29.49 -3.80 -9.81
N SER A 343 28.63 -3.76 -10.84
CA SER A 343 28.99 -4.12 -12.21
C SER A 343 30.06 -3.20 -12.82
N ASP A 344 30.14 -1.94 -12.38
CA ASP A 344 31.11 -0.96 -12.85
C ASP A 344 32.49 -1.14 -12.18
N GLY A 345 32.62 -2.12 -11.28
CA GLY A 345 33.81 -2.39 -10.49
C GLY A 345 33.90 -1.52 -9.24
N VAL A 346 34.78 -1.91 -8.32
CA VAL A 346 35.03 -1.17 -7.08
C VAL A 346 36.17 -0.18 -7.30
N ALA A 347 35.87 1.11 -7.19
CA ALA A 347 36.87 2.17 -7.25
C ALA A 347 37.71 2.20 -5.96
N VAL A 348 39.03 2.25 -6.11
CA VAL A 348 40.00 2.51 -5.03
C VAL A 348 40.90 3.67 -5.43
N TYR A 349 41.41 4.42 -4.46
CA TYR A 349 42.23 5.60 -4.73
C TYR A 349 43.65 5.40 -4.20
N MET A 350 44.63 5.24 -5.10
CA MET A 350 46.06 5.18 -4.77
C MET A 350 46.91 6.00 -5.74
N ASP A 351 47.50 7.08 -5.27
CA ASP A 351 48.48 7.86 -6.02
C ASP A 351 49.89 7.33 -5.70
N GLU A 352 50.78 7.29 -6.69
CA GLU A 352 52.21 6.95 -6.50
C GLU A 352 52.88 7.85 -5.43
N ASN A 353 52.41 9.10 -5.31
CA ASN A 353 52.94 10.09 -4.36
C ASN A 353 51.95 10.43 -3.24
N GLY A 354 50.92 9.62 -3.03
CA GLY A 354 50.01 9.77 -1.90
C GLY A 354 50.76 9.60 -0.57
N ASP A 355 50.30 10.24 0.49
CA ASP A 355 50.81 9.97 1.84
C ASP A 355 50.58 8.48 2.17
N ASP A 356 51.60 7.75 2.63
CA ASP A 356 51.43 6.42 3.22
C ASP A 356 50.59 6.57 4.51
N TRP A 357 49.45 5.89 4.59
CA TRP A 357 48.50 6.00 5.72
C TRP A 357 48.85 5.01 6.84
#